data_AF-A0A2E3Z4N9-F1
#
_entry.id   AF-A0A2E3Z4N9-F1
#
_cell.length_a   1.000
_cell.length_b   1.000
_cell.length_c   1.000
_cell.angle_alpha   90.00
_cell.angle_beta   90.00
_cell.angle_gamma   90.00
#
_symmetry.space_group_name_H-M   'P 1'
#
loop_
_entity.id
_entity.type
_entity.pdbx_description
1 polymer ?
#
loop_
_entity_poly.entity_id
_entity_poly.type
_entity_poly.pdbx_seq_one_letter_code
_entity_poly.pdbx_strand_id
1 'polypeptide(L)'
;MGDGILKGRELLIGDANDPNDDGFARYGARPTMIIMTDGQTNQGPSRWSMPAGFDWAEWTDYDGDGVADYSTSDLKKQYSFWEASEAAKRGITLHTMAVGEGADRDLMQAIAFAGGGIYIDVPGGATVAAMESQLMEAFRNIASQVPPAKLVYELSANP
;
A
#
# COMPACT_ATOMS: atom_id res chain seq x y z
N MET A 1 -8.56 5.95 -5.20
CA MET A 1 -7.55 5.15 -4.48
C MET A 1 -6.18 5.38 -5.06
N GLY A 2 -5.92 5.06 -6.34
CA GLY A 2 -4.59 5.18 -6.95
C GLY A 2 -3.90 6.54 -6.79
N ASP A 3 -4.60 7.66 -7.02
CA ASP A 3 -4.00 8.99 -6.84
C ASP A 3 -3.62 9.26 -5.36
N GLY A 4 -4.37 8.70 -4.41
CA GLY A 4 -4.01 8.77 -2.99
C GLY A 4 -2.74 7.98 -2.67
N ILE A 5 -2.53 6.83 -3.32
CA ILE A 5 -1.31 6.03 -3.19
C ILE A 5 -0.13 6.77 -3.81
N LEU A 6 -0.31 7.35 -5.01
CA LEU A 6 0.67 8.20 -5.68
C LEU A 6 1.12 9.34 -4.77
N LYS A 7 0.17 10.15 -4.28
CA LYS A 7 0.48 11.31 -3.43
C LYS A 7 1.10 10.89 -2.09
N GLY A 8 0.66 9.76 -1.52
CA GLY A 8 1.28 9.20 -0.31
C GLY A 8 2.72 8.77 -0.53
N ARG A 9 3.03 8.17 -1.68
CA ARG A 9 4.40 7.83 -2.08
C ARG A 9 5.24 9.09 -2.24
N GLU A 10 4.76 10.08 -2.99
CA GLU A 10 5.46 11.35 -3.21
C GLU A 10 5.73 12.08 -1.88
N LEU A 11 4.77 12.06 -0.95
CA LEU A 11 4.99 12.60 0.39
C LEU A 11 6.14 11.90 1.12
N LEU A 12 6.27 10.58 1.00
CA LEU A 12 7.29 9.84 1.73
C LEU A 12 8.67 9.98 1.10
N ILE A 13 8.77 9.91 -0.22
CA ILE A 13 10.06 9.72 -0.92
C ILE A 13 10.23 10.59 -2.17
N GLY A 14 9.39 11.61 -2.33
CA GLY A 14 9.47 12.59 -3.40
C GLY A 14 8.84 12.16 -4.73
N ASP A 15 8.59 13.15 -5.59
CA ASP A 15 8.14 12.93 -6.98
C ASP A 15 9.16 12.11 -7.77
N ALA A 16 8.67 11.09 -8.47
CA ALA A 16 9.47 10.27 -9.36
C ALA A 16 10.16 11.06 -10.49
N ASN A 17 9.61 12.21 -10.86
CA ASN A 17 10.05 13.04 -11.97
C ASN A 17 10.85 14.28 -11.53
N ASP A 18 10.94 14.57 -10.23
CA ASP A 18 11.75 15.67 -9.70
C ASP A 18 12.90 15.12 -8.84
N PRO A 19 14.13 15.10 -9.38
CA PRO A 19 15.29 14.63 -8.62
C PRO A 19 15.69 15.53 -7.45
N ASN A 20 15.05 16.70 -7.29
CA ASN A 20 15.28 17.61 -6.16
C ASN A 20 14.22 17.46 -5.05
N ASP A 21 13.22 16.60 -5.25
CA ASP A 21 12.25 16.27 -4.23
C ASP A 21 12.69 15.00 -3.48
N ASP A 22 13.24 15.18 -2.29
CA ASP A 22 13.66 14.07 -1.42
C ASP A 22 12.49 13.48 -0.61
N GLY A 23 11.28 14.04 -0.72
CA GLY A 23 10.15 13.71 0.13
C GLY A 23 10.38 14.09 1.61
N PHE A 24 9.59 13.48 2.50
CA PHE A 24 9.60 13.80 3.94
C PHE A 24 10.00 12.62 4.84
N ALA A 25 10.36 11.45 4.28
CA ALA A 25 10.87 10.35 5.08
C ALA A 25 12.23 10.69 5.70
N ARG A 26 12.46 10.22 6.92
CA ARG A 26 13.77 10.37 7.57
C ARG A 26 14.76 9.41 6.95
N TYR A 27 16.01 9.84 6.82
CA TYR A 27 17.10 8.98 6.39
C TYR A 27 17.19 7.71 7.26
N GLY A 28 17.21 6.55 6.61
CA GLY A 28 17.24 5.23 7.26
C GLY A 28 15.91 4.79 7.91
N ALA A 29 14.84 5.57 7.81
CA ALA A 29 13.50 5.10 8.17
C ALA A 29 12.98 4.09 7.13
N ARG A 30 12.08 3.22 7.58
CA ARG A 30 11.33 2.32 6.70
C ARG A 30 9.96 2.97 6.43
N PRO A 31 9.75 3.64 5.29
CA PRO A 31 8.48 4.29 5.01
C PRO A 31 7.36 3.24 4.98
N THR A 32 6.22 3.58 5.59
CA THR A 32 5.06 2.69 5.70
C THR A 32 3.82 3.49 5.37
N MET A 33 2.92 2.91 4.57
CA MET A 33 1.65 3.50 4.20
C MET A 33 0.52 2.58 4.67
N ILE A 34 -0.52 3.17 5.26
CA ILE A 34 -1.76 2.47 5.59
C ILE A 34 -2.84 3.02 4.66
N ILE A 35 -3.40 2.15 3.82
CA ILE A 35 -4.46 2.47 2.89
C ILE A 35 -5.77 1.96 3.49
N MET A 36 -6.75 2.84 3.61
CA MET A 36 -8.07 2.50 4.15
C MET A 36 -9.15 2.91 3.16
N THR A 37 -10.13 2.04 2.91
CA THR A 37 -11.27 2.36 2.05
C THR A 37 -12.54 1.65 2.50
N ASP A 38 -13.68 2.28 2.24
CA ASP A 38 -15.00 1.72 2.45
C ASP A 38 -15.76 1.38 1.16
N GLY A 39 -15.13 1.62 0.01
CA GLY A 39 -15.79 1.54 -1.28
C GLY A 39 -14.91 0.96 -2.38
N GLN A 40 -15.51 0.88 -3.56
CA GLN A 40 -14.84 0.43 -4.78
C GLN A 40 -13.96 1.54 -5.36
N THR A 41 -12.82 1.13 -5.91
CA THR A 41 -11.97 2.04 -6.67
C THR A 41 -12.69 2.50 -7.95
N ASN A 42 -12.98 3.79 -8.04
CA ASN A 42 -13.79 4.34 -9.15
C ASN A 42 -13.20 5.60 -9.82
N GLN A 43 -11.99 6.04 -9.44
CA GLN A 43 -11.30 7.20 -10.02
C GLN A 43 -9.88 6.83 -10.47
N GLY A 44 -9.41 7.49 -11.54
CA GLY A 44 -8.05 7.38 -12.07
C GLY A 44 -7.82 8.42 -13.19
N PRO A 45 -6.57 8.64 -13.63
CA PRO A 45 -6.24 9.65 -14.62
C PRO A 45 -6.88 9.32 -15.97
N SER A 46 -7.37 10.35 -16.66
CA SER A 46 -7.91 10.17 -18.01
C SER A 46 -6.80 9.71 -18.96
N ARG A 47 -7.07 8.68 -19.76
CA ARG A 47 -6.13 8.08 -20.74
C ARG A 47 -4.91 7.37 -20.15
N TRP A 48 -4.92 7.11 -18.85
CA TRP A 48 -3.93 6.21 -18.27
C TRP A 48 -4.19 4.77 -18.74
N SER A 49 -3.12 4.05 -19.06
CA SER A 49 -3.14 2.62 -19.32
C SER A 49 -2.01 1.96 -18.57
N MET A 50 -2.22 0.73 -18.13
CA MET A 50 -1.17 -0.04 -17.49
C MET A 50 0.04 -0.17 -18.42
N PRO A 51 1.27 0.10 -17.93
CA PRO A 51 2.46 -0.04 -18.74
C PRO A 51 2.60 -1.42 -19.37
N ALA A 52 3.06 -1.44 -20.61
CA ALA A 52 3.23 -2.68 -21.37
C ALA A 52 4.24 -3.60 -20.66
N GLY A 53 3.90 -4.90 -20.59
CA GLY A 53 4.74 -5.91 -19.95
C GLY A 53 4.56 -6.03 -18.44
N PHE A 54 3.58 -5.35 -17.83
CA PHE A 54 3.21 -5.61 -16.45
C PHE A 54 2.70 -7.05 -16.29
N ASP A 55 3.37 -7.83 -15.43
CA ASP A 55 3.00 -9.20 -15.12
C ASP A 55 2.34 -9.25 -13.75
N TRP A 56 1.08 -9.68 -13.70
CA TRP A 56 0.36 -9.81 -12.43
C TRP A 56 0.93 -10.92 -11.56
N ALA A 57 1.45 -12.00 -12.15
CA ALA A 57 1.94 -13.14 -11.38
C ALA A 57 3.17 -12.75 -10.54
N GLU A 58 4.01 -11.84 -11.04
CA GLU A 58 5.15 -11.31 -10.26
C GLU A 58 4.72 -10.63 -8.95
N TRP A 59 3.52 -10.05 -8.92
CA TRP A 59 3.05 -9.20 -7.82
C TRP A 59 1.93 -9.80 -6.98
N THR A 60 1.24 -10.82 -7.49
CA THR A 60 0.01 -11.35 -6.90
C THR A 60 -0.08 -12.86 -6.90
N ASP A 61 1.02 -13.56 -7.15
CA ASP A 61 1.12 -15.00 -6.90
C ASP A 61 1.36 -15.23 -5.39
N TYR A 62 0.27 -15.49 -4.67
CA TYR A 62 0.25 -15.63 -3.22
C TYR A 62 0.76 -17.00 -2.77
N ASP A 63 0.57 -18.04 -3.59
CA ASP A 63 0.89 -19.43 -3.25
C ASP A 63 2.17 -19.96 -3.94
N GLY A 64 2.74 -19.18 -4.87
CA GLY A 64 3.99 -19.47 -5.56
C GLY A 64 3.85 -20.46 -6.70
N ASP A 65 2.65 -20.64 -7.27
CA ASP A 65 2.39 -21.59 -8.35
C ASP A 65 2.72 -21.04 -9.76
N GLY A 66 3.08 -19.75 -9.85
CA GLY A 66 3.39 -19.03 -11.07
C GLY A 66 2.17 -18.42 -11.77
N VAL A 67 1.00 -18.42 -11.12
CA VAL A 67 -0.25 -17.82 -11.61
C VAL A 67 -0.66 -16.67 -10.68
N ALA A 68 -1.19 -15.60 -11.28
CA ALA A 68 -1.71 -14.48 -10.50
C ALA A 68 -3.02 -14.87 -9.78
N ASP A 69 -3.05 -14.78 -8.44
CA ASP A 69 -4.29 -14.91 -7.67
C ASP A 69 -5.22 -13.70 -7.84
N TYR A 70 -4.66 -12.54 -8.22
CA TYR A 70 -5.43 -11.34 -8.51
C TYR A 70 -5.02 -10.70 -9.83
N SER A 71 -6.00 -10.46 -10.69
CA SER A 71 -5.84 -9.59 -11.85
C SER A 71 -7.18 -8.93 -12.17
N THR A 72 -7.14 -7.83 -12.92
CA THR A 72 -8.36 -7.10 -13.27
C THR A 72 -8.24 -6.41 -14.62
N SER A 73 -9.38 -6.26 -15.30
CA SER A 73 -9.52 -5.45 -16.52
C SER A 73 -10.03 -4.03 -16.25
N ASP A 74 -10.36 -3.69 -15.00
CA ASP A 74 -10.81 -2.33 -14.64
C ASP A 74 -9.61 -1.38 -14.57
N LEU A 75 -9.56 -0.40 -15.48
CA LEU A 75 -8.45 0.56 -15.58
C LEU A 75 -8.16 1.33 -14.28
N LYS A 76 -9.17 1.59 -13.45
CA LYS A 76 -9.01 2.35 -12.20
C LYS A 76 -8.42 1.47 -11.10
N LYS A 77 -8.82 0.19 -11.07
CA LYS A 77 -8.19 -0.82 -10.21
C LYS A 77 -6.75 -1.09 -10.64
N GLN A 78 -6.50 -1.24 -11.94
CA GLN A 78 -5.16 -1.37 -12.51
C GLN A 78 -4.27 -0.17 -12.12
N TYR A 79 -4.79 1.05 -12.26
CA TYR A 79 -4.06 2.25 -11.84
C TYR A 79 -3.70 2.24 -10.36
N SER A 80 -4.65 1.83 -9.50
CA SER A 80 -4.41 1.78 -8.07
C SER A 80 -3.38 0.72 -7.68
N PHE A 81 -3.42 -0.44 -8.33
CA PHE A 81 -2.43 -1.49 -8.13
C PHE A 81 -1.05 -1.11 -8.67
N TRP A 82 -1.00 -0.46 -9.83
CA TRP A 82 0.25 0.05 -10.41
C TRP A 82 0.97 1.00 -9.45
N GLU A 83 0.27 2.01 -8.93
CA GLU A 83 0.87 2.96 -7.98
C GLU A 83 1.32 2.28 -6.68
N ALA A 84 0.60 1.24 -6.23
CA ALA A 84 1.04 0.41 -5.12
C ALA A 84 2.33 -0.35 -5.44
N SER A 85 2.43 -0.98 -6.61
CA SER A 85 3.66 -1.67 -7.04
C SER A 85 4.86 -0.71 -7.11
N GLU A 86 4.66 0.51 -7.59
CA GLU A 86 5.70 1.54 -7.65
C GLU A 86 6.11 2.04 -6.27
N ALA A 87 5.18 2.14 -5.32
CA ALA A 87 5.51 2.43 -3.92
C ALA A 87 6.31 1.28 -3.29
N ALA A 88 5.92 0.02 -3.53
CA ALA A 88 6.58 -1.16 -3.02
C ALA A 88 8.02 -1.32 -3.56
N LYS A 89 8.23 -1.11 -4.87
CA LYS A 89 9.57 -1.10 -5.51
C LYS A 89 10.53 -0.11 -4.85
N ARG A 90 10.00 0.98 -4.30
CA ARG A 90 10.77 2.02 -3.61
C ARG A 90 10.91 1.77 -2.10
N GLY A 91 10.55 0.58 -1.62
CA GLY A 91 10.75 0.15 -0.24
C GLY A 91 9.70 0.63 0.75
N ILE A 92 8.54 1.11 0.27
CA ILE A 92 7.41 1.47 1.13
C ILE A 92 6.61 0.21 1.47
N THR A 93 6.45 -0.10 2.75
CA THR A 93 5.53 -1.16 3.19
C THR A 93 4.09 -0.68 3.10
N LEU A 94 3.21 -1.43 2.42
CA LEU A 94 1.79 -1.07 2.26
C LEU A 94 0.91 -1.99 3.09
N HIS A 95 0.24 -1.45 4.10
CA HIS A 95 -0.86 -2.14 4.79
C HIS A 95 -2.19 -1.65 4.23
N THR A 96 -3.17 -2.54 4.13
CA THR A 96 -4.50 -2.21 3.62
C THR A 96 -5.58 -2.61 4.61
N MET A 97 -6.63 -1.80 4.65
CA MET A 97 -7.79 -2.05 5.49
C MET A 97 -9.08 -1.74 4.70
N ALA A 98 -9.87 -2.78 4.47
CA ALA A 98 -11.18 -2.70 3.86
C ALA A 98 -12.22 -2.56 4.97
N VAL A 99 -13.01 -1.49 4.96
CA VAL A 99 -14.00 -1.19 6.01
C VAL A 99 -15.39 -1.20 5.42
N GLY A 100 -16.30 -2.02 5.92
CA GLY A 100 -17.66 -2.02 5.37
C GLY A 100 -17.86 -3.02 4.23
N GLU A 101 -19.11 -3.23 3.85
CA GLU A 101 -19.49 -4.26 2.88
C GLU A 101 -19.03 -3.92 1.46
N GLY A 102 -19.05 -2.65 1.07
CA GLY A 102 -18.76 -2.17 -0.29
C GLY A 102 -17.27 -2.05 -0.66
N ALA A 103 -16.36 -2.35 0.27
CA ALA A 103 -14.93 -2.20 0.06
C ALA A 103 -14.36 -3.23 -0.94
N ASP A 104 -13.35 -2.80 -1.70
CA ASP A 104 -12.69 -3.59 -2.74
C ASP A 104 -11.69 -4.60 -2.16
N ARG A 105 -12.19 -5.66 -1.51
CA ARG A 105 -11.39 -6.61 -0.72
C ARG A 105 -10.27 -7.27 -1.51
N ASP A 106 -10.57 -7.79 -2.69
CA ASP A 106 -9.58 -8.50 -3.51
C ASP A 106 -8.43 -7.57 -3.93
N LEU A 107 -8.76 -6.33 -4.34
CA LEU A 107 -7.75 -5.32 -4.65
C LEU A 107 -6.94 -4.92 -3.40
N MET A 108 -7.59 -4.74 -2.26
CA MET A 108 -6.93 -4.36 -1.02
C MET A 108 -5.99 -5.47 -0.54
N GLN A 109 -6.40 -6.73 -0.64
CA GLN A 109 -5.55 -7.88 -0.34
C GLN A 109 -4.33 -7.92 -1.27
N ALA A 110 -4.55 -7.75 -2.57
CA ALA A 110 -3.47 -7.72 -3.55
C ALA A 110 -2.46 -6.60 -3.26
N ILE A 111 -2.93 -5.39 -2.95
CA ILE A 111 -2.06 -4.25 -2.65
C ILE A 111 -1.22 -4.51 -1.40
N ALA A 112 -1.81 -5.07 -0.34
CA ALA A 112 -1.05 -5.39 0.87
C ALA A 112 0.00 -6.48 0.63
N PHE A 113 -0.36 -7.51 -0.13
CA PHE A 113 0.58 -8.57 -0.50
C PHE A 113 1.75 -8.02 -1.31
N ALA A 114 1.46 -7.30 -2.39
CA ALA A 114 2.45 -6.66 -3.26
C ALA A 114 3.36 -5.68 -2.50
N GLY A 115 2.81 -4.98 -1.51
CA GLY A 115 3.54 -4.04 -0.66
C GLY A 115 4.23 -4.66 0.56
N GLY A 116 4.20 -6.00 0.71
CA GLY A 116 4.82 -6.70 1.84
C GLY A 116 4.23 -6.33 3.21
N GLY A 117 2.97 -5.92 3.25
CA GLY A 117 2.26 -5.55 4.46
C GLY A 117 1.16 -6.54 4.83
N ILE A 118 0.11 -6.03 5.49
CA ILE A 118 -0.99 -6.84 6.04
C ILE A 118 -2.29 -6.30 5.46
N TYR A 119 -3.14 -7.23 5.02
CA TYR A 119 -4.52 -6.96 4.69
C TYR A 119 -5.43 -7.22 5.89
N ILE A 120 -6.35 -6.30 6.14
CA ILE A 120 -7.30 -6.38 7.24
C ILE A 120 -8.71 -6.15 6.67
N ASP A 121 -9.59 -7.11 6.88
CA ASP A 121 -11.01 -6.98 6.58
C ASP A 121 -11.78 -6.59 7.85
N VAL A 122 -12.43 -5.44 7.82
CA VAL A 122 -13.36 -4.97 8.84
C VAL A 122 -14.77 -5.12 8.26
N PRO A 123 -15.47 -6.23 8.55
CA PRO A 123 -16.74 -6.53 7.93
C PRO A 123 -17.78 -5.45 8.27
N GLY A 124 -18.44 -4.94 7.22
CA GLY A 124 -19.55 -4.00 7.38
C GLY A 124 -20.75 -4.62 8.07
N GLY A 125 -21.56 -3.79 8.72
CA GLY A 125 -22.81 -4.22 9.35
C GLY A 125 -22.77 -4.36 10.87
N ALA A 126 -21.64 -4.06 11.51
CA ALA A 126 -21.53 -4.01 12.96
C ALA A 126 -21.89 -2.61 13.51
N THR A 127 -22.14 -2.50 14.81
CA THR A 127 -22.33 -1.20 15.48
C THR A 127 -21.05 -0.37 15.44
N VAL A 128 -21.14 0.95 15.63
CA VAL A 128 -19.97 1.85 15.67
C VAL A 128 -18.89 1.35 16.66
N ALA A 129 -19.31 0.85 17.83
CA ALA A 129 -18.40 0.33 18.84
C ALA A 129 -17.67 -0.95 18.39
N ALA A 130 -18.30 -1.80 17.58
CA ALA A 130 -17.67 -3.00 17.04
C ALA A 130 -16.65 -2.65 15.95
N MET A 131 -16.99 -1.69 15.06
CA MET A 131 -16.04 -1.18 14.07
C MET A 131 -14.82 -0.51 14.74
N GLU A 132 -15.03 0.27 15.80
CA GLU A 132 -13.94 0.85 16.59
C GLU A 132 -13.01 -0.23 17.17
N SER A 133 -13.58 -1.29 17.75
CA SER A 133 -12.81 -2.40 18.31
C SER A 133 -11.97 -3.12 17.24
N GLN A 134 -12.59 -3.40 16.08
CA GLN A 134 -11.93 -4.04 14.94
C GLN A 134 -10.82 -3.17 14.36
N LEU A 135 -11.03 -1.86 14.22
CA LEU A 135 -10.00 -0.90 13.82
C LEU A 135 -8.82 -0.88 14.80
N MET A 136 -9.10 -0.87 16.11
CA MET A 136 -8.05 -0.87 17.13
C MET A 136 -7.22 -2.17 17.11
N GLU A 137 -7.85 -3.32 16.89
CA GLU A 137 -7.15 -4.58 16.71
C GLU A 137 -6.29 -4.58 15.43
N ALA A 138 -6.84 -4.06 14.34
CA ALA A 138 -6.15 -3.92 13.08
C ALA A 138 -4.86 -3.09 13.21
N PHE A 139 -4.96 -1.92 13.86
CA PHE A 139 -3.81 -1.07 14.13
C PHE A 139 -2.77 -1.75 15.05
N ARG A 140 -3.21 -2.54 16.05
CA ARG A 140 -2.29 -3.32 16.90
C ARG A 140 -1.51 -4.35 16.09
N ASN A 141 -2.15 -5.04 15.15
CA ASN A 141 -1.48 -6.02 14.29
C ASN A 141 -0.43 -5.35 13.41
N ILE A 142 -0.76 -4.22 12.79
CA ILE A 142 0.21 -3.42 12.01
C ILE A 142 1.37 -2.97 12.91
N ALA A 143 1.07 -2.37 14.07
CA ALA A 143 2.08 -1.87 15.00
C ALA A 143 3.02 -2.96 15.51
N SER A 144 2.55 -4.20 15.66
CA SER A 144 3.38 -5.34 16.06
C SER A 144 4.44 -5.74 15.01
N GLN A 145 4.21 -5.40 13.74
CA GLN A 145 5.12 -5.71 12.64
C GLN A 145 6.02 -4.54 12.26
N VAL A 146 5.76 -3.33 12.77
CA VAL A 146 6.65 -2.19 12.58
C VAL A 146 7.97 -2.49 13.29
N PRO A 147 9.10 -2.60 12.56
CA PRO A 147 10.39 -2.86 13.18
C PRO A 147 10.71 -1.75 14.19
N PRO A 148 11.33 -2.07 15.33
CA PRO A 148 11.71 -1.06 16.30
C PRO A 148 12.57 0.00 15.64
N ALA A 149 12.27 1.27 15.94
CA ALA A 149 13.01 2.41 15.40
C ALA A 149 14.51 2.22 15.69
N LYS A 150 15.32 2.08 14.64
CA LYS A 150 16.77 2.04 14.78
C LYS A 150 17.28 3.48 14.81
N LEU A 151 18.00 3.83 15.87
CA LEU A 151 18.83 5.03 15.89
C LEU A 151 19.92 4.87 14.83
N VAL A 152 19.84 5.63 13.74
CA VAL A 152 20.94 5.78 12.79
C VAL A 152 21.90 6.80 13.40
N TYR A 153 22.88 6.33 14.16
CA TYR A 153 23.98 7.20 14.60
C TYR A 153 25.04 7.17 13.50
N GLU A 154 25.29 8.30 12.83
CA GLU A 154 26.52 8.45 12.04
C GLU A 154 27.71 8.48 13.01
N LEU A 155 28.35 7.33 13.19
CA LEU A 155 29.65 7.24 13.85
C LEU A 155 30.74 7.34 12.79
N SER A 156 30.93 8.52 12.21
CA SER A 156 32.17 8.88 11.54
C SER A 156 32.66 10.24 12.00
N ALA A 157 32.80 10.39 13.31
CA ALA A 157 33.88 11.21 13.86
C ALA A 157 34.98 10.24 14.25
N ASN A 158 36.03 10.16 13.45
CA ASN A 158 37.30 9.57 13.85
C ASN A 158 38.43 10.54 13.45
N PRO A 159 39.55 10.50 14.20
CA PRO A 159 40.13 11.62 14.95
C PRO A 159 40.94 12.63 14.15
#